data_AF-A0A7C0W344-F1
#
_entry.id   AF-A0A7C0W344-F1
#
_cell.length_a   1.000
_cell.length_b   1.000
_cell.length_c   1.000
_cell.angle_alpha   90.00
_cell.angle_beta   90.00
_cell.angle_gamma   90.00
#
_symmetry.space_group_name_H-M   'P 1'
#
loop_
_entity.id
_entity.type
_entity.pdbx_description
1 polymer ?
#
loop_
_entity_poly.entity_id
_entity_poly.type
_entity_poly.pdbx_seq_one_letter_code
_entity_poly.pdbx_strand_id
1 'polypeptide(L)'
;MKYRELEEALCLLPTVDAVRIVGDNGRVAEVHVLAAPAKPPKQVVRDVQSLAMASFGISIDRRTVSVVQIERSERTPGERPAVLDIKKVPQGTRITASVTLGWQGEVFVGEADGPAASATRLRLVGDATLHSLEQAIGGDVGLALAALEIATVGNRPVAIAQVVVVSGGEERTMVGSALAGQDLSQAAVRAVLDALNRYVPQLRR
;
A
#
# COMPACT_ATOMS: atom_id res chain seq x y z
N MET A 1 -21.95 -23.49 -7.10
CA MET A 1 -22.85 -22.31 -6.96
C MET A 1 -23.57 -22.22 -5.61
N LYS A 2 -23.61 -23.25 -4.75
CA LYS A 2 -24.54 -23.33 -3.60
C LYS A 2 -24.29 -22.39 -2.40
N TYR A 3 -23.16 -21.69 -2.31
CA TYR A 3 -22.84 -20.83 -1.15
C TYR A 3 -22.37 -19.41 -1.51
N ARG A 4 -22.53 -18.99 -2.77
CA ARG A 4 -21.99 -17.73 -3.27
C ARG A 4 -22.54 -16.51 -2.53
N GLU A 5 -23.84 -16.49 -2.25
CA GLU A 5 -24.49 -15.40 -1.51
C GLU A 5 -23.99 -15.30 -0.05
N LEU A 6 -23.70 -16.44 0.58
CA LEU A 6 -23.12 -16.48 1.92
C LEU A 6 -21.65 -16.04 1.92
N GLU A 7 -20.87 -16.46 0.92
CA GLU A 7 -19.49 -15.98 0.71
C GLU A 7 -19.46 -14.46 0.54
N GLU A 8 -20.33 -13.91 -0.31
CA GLU A 8 -20.45 -12.47 -0.55
C GLU A 8 -20.87 -11.71 0.72
N ALA A 9 -21.82 -12.24 1.49
CA ALA A 9 -22.23 -11.63 2.75
C ALA A 9 -21.15 -11.67 3.84
N LEU A 10 -20.37 -12.76 3.92
CA LEU A 10 -19.27 -12.88 4.87
C LEU A 10 -18.10 -11.93 4.54
N CYS A 11 -17.88 -11.62 3.27
CA CYS A 11 -16.91 -10.60 2.84
C CYS A 11 -17.30 -9.17 3.25
N LEU A 12 -18.54 -8.92 3.70
CA LEU A 12 -18.95 -7.62 4.24
C LEU A 12 -18.50 -7.43 5.70
N LEU A 13 -17.98 -8.48 6.36
CA LEU A 13 -17.44 -8.34 7.71
C LEU A 13 -16.17 -7.47 7.68
N PRO A 14 -16.01 -6.49 8.59
CA PRO A 14 -14.96 -5.46 8.49
C PRO A 14 -13.50 -5.94 8.43
N THR A 15 -13.23 -7.19 8.77
CA THR A 15 -11.87 -7.75 8.83
C THR A 15 -11.68 -8.93 7.89
N VAL A 16 -12.65 -9.22 7.02
CA VAL A 16 -12.64 -10.39 6.14
C VAL A 16 -12.39 -9.93 4.70
N ASP A 17 -11.29 -10.36 4.12
CA ASP A 17 -10.89 -10.00 2.75
C ASP A 17 -11.51 -10.94 1.70
N ALA A 18 -11.59 -12.23 2.02
CA ALA A 18 -12.13 -13.24 1.13
C ALA A 18 -12.61 -14.45 1.92
N VAL A 19 -13.66 -15.10 1.41
CA VAL A 19 -14.20 -16.34 1.96
C VAL A 19 -14.41 -17.36 0.86
N ARG A 20 -14.05 -18.61 1.14
CA ARG A 20 -14.37 -19.76 0.31
C ARG A 20 -15.03 -20.85 1.14
N ILE A 21 -16.22 -21.27 0.74
CA ILE A 21 -16.97 -22.34 1.38
C ILE A 21 -16.95 -23.57 0.48
N VAL A 22 -16.50 -24.69 1.06
CA VAL A 22 -16.54 -26.00 0.42
C VAL A 22 -17.58 -26.85 1.16
N GLY A 23 -18.48 -27.45 0.41
CA GLY A 23 -19.53 -28.29 0.96
C GLY A 23 -20.24 -29.09 -0.11
N ASP A 24 -20.93 -30.14 0.32
CA ASP A 24 -21.76 -30.98 -0.53
C ASP A 24 -23.14 -31.19 0.12
N ASN A 25 -24.19 -31.27 -0.70
CA ASN A 25 -25.57 -31.53 -0.28
C ASN A 25 -26.08 -30.71 0.92
N GLY A 26 -25.77 -29.42 0.98
CA GLY A 26 -26.28 -28.50 2.00
C GLY A 26 -25.50 -28.54 3.32
N ARG A 27 -24.47 -29.39 3.41
CA ARG A 27 -23.58 -29.47 4.56
C ARG A 27 -22.24 -28.80 4.24
N VAL A 28 -21.87 -27.82 5.07
CA VAL A 28 -20.56 -27.17 5.01
C VAL A 28 -19.50 -28.16 5.48
N ALA A 29 -18.51 -28.43 4.63
CA ALA A 29 -17.38 -29.30 4.94
C ALA A 29 -16.19 -28.49 5.45
N GLU A 30 -15.89 -27.37 4.77
CA GLU A 30 -14.80 -26.47 5.13
C GLU A 30 -15.16 -25.01 4.81
N VAL A 31 -14.62 -24.10 5.61
CA VAL A 31 -14.68 -22.66 5.37
C VAL A 31 -13.27 -22.10 5.48
N HIS A 32 -12.78 -21.50 4.41
CA HIS A 32 -11.49 -20.81 4.38
C HIS A 32 -11.76 -19.32 4.40
N VAL A 33 -11.23 -18.63 5.42
CA VAL A 33 -11.40 -17.21 5.64
C VAL A 33 -10.03 -16.55 5.59
N LEU A 34 -9.88 -15.59 4.68
CA LEU A 34 -8.76 -14.67 4.67
C LEU A 34 -9.18 -13.40 5.42
N ALA A 35 -8.39 -13.00 6.41
CA ALA A 35 -8.71 -11.87 7.27
C ALA A 35 -7.50 -10.97 7.58
N ALA A 36 -7.75 -9.69 7.83
CA ALA A 36 -6.76 -8.79 8.40
C ALA A 36 -6.47 -9.14 9.88
N PRO A 37 -5.26 -8.87 10.40
CA PRO A 37 -4.89 -9.17 11.80
C PRO A 37 -5.46 -8.17 12.82
N ALA A 38 -6.60 -7.54 12.52
CA ALA A 38 -7.25 -6.57 13.39
C ALA A 38 -8.05 -7.20 14.55
N LYS A 39 -8.48 -8.46 14.41
CA LYS A 39 -9.20 -9.23 15.43
C LYS A 39 -8.53 -10.59 15.67
N PRO A 40 -8.60 -11.17 16.89
CA PRO A 40 -8.14 -12.53 17.12
C PRO A 40 -8.90 -13.55 16.24
N PRO A 41 -8.25 -14.61 15.70
CA PRO A 41 -8.90 -15.60 14.84
C PRO A 41 -10.18 -16.21 15.43
N LYS A 42 -10.19 -16.46 16.75
CA LYS A 42 -11.37 -16.98 17.46
C LYS A 42 -12.60 -16.07 17.34
N GLN A 43 -12.39 -14.76 17.26
CA GLN A 43 -13.46 -13.78 17.09
C GLN A 43 -13.94 -13.73 15.64
N VAL A 44 -13.03 -13.84 14.66
CA VAL A 44 -13.39 -13.98 13.23
C VAL A 44 -14.26 -15.21 13.00
N VAL A 45 -13.88 -16.36 13.59
CA VAL A 45 -14.69 -17.59 13.52
C VAL A 45 -16.10 -17.37 14.11
N ARG A 46 -16.21 -16.65 15.23
CA ARG A 46 -17.50 -16.34 15.86
C ARG A 46 -18.36 -15.43 15.00
N ASP A 47 -17.76 -14.41 14.38
CA ASP A 47 -18.45 -13.48 13.48
C ASP A 47 -19.01 -14.23 12.26
N VAL A 48 -18.21 -15.14 11.67
CA VAL A 48 -18.64 -16.01 10.57
C VAL A 48 -19.82 -16.90 10.96
N GLN A 49 -19.74 -17.58 12.12
CA GLN A 49 -20.83 -18.43 12.61
C GLN A 49 -22.10 -17.61 12.88
N SER A 50 -21.96 -16.45 13.49
CA SER A 50 -23.08 -15.58 13.87
C SER A 50 -23.80 -15.05 12.62
N LEU A 51 -23.05 -14.60 11.61
CA LEU A 51 -23.62 -14.10 10.36
C LEU A 51 -24.31 -15.21 9.55
N ALA A 52 -23.66 -16.37 9.40
CA ALA A 52 -24.22 -17.50 8.66
C ALA A 52 -25.53 -18.01 9.28
N MET A 53 -25.58 -18.08 10.62
CA MET A 53 -26.80 -18.46 11.33
C MET A 53 -27.89 -17.40 11.22
N ALA A 54 -27.56 -16.13 11.46
CA ALA A 54 -28.56 -15.06 11.52
C ALA A 54 -29.15 -14.70 10.16
N SER A 55 -28.33 -14.69 9.10
CA SER A 55 -28.76 -14.23 7.77
C SER A 55 -29.23 -15.35 6.86
N PHE A 56 -28.73 -16.58 7.07
CA PHE A 56 -28.98 -17.70 6.16
C PHE A 56 -29.46 -18.98 6.87
N GLY A 57 -29.53 -19.00 8.21
CA GLY A 57 -29.94 -20.18 8.97
C GLY A 57 -28.96 -21.36 8.88
N ILE A 58 -27.71 -21.12 8.47
CA ILE A 58 -26.71 -22.17 8.23
C ILE A 58 -25.85 -22.34 9.48
N SER A 59 -25.80 -23.57 10.00
CA SER A 59 -24.91 -23.95 11.10
C SER A 59 -23.53 -24.34 10.58
N ILE A 60 -22.50 -23.63 11.03
CA ILE A 60 -21.09 -23.88 10.70
C ILE A 60 -20.37 -24.36 11.95
N ASP A 61 -19.71 -25.53 11.90
CA ASP A 61 -18.84 -25.97 13.01
C ASP A 61 -17.54 -25.17 12.99
N ARG A 62 -17.19 -24.55 14.12
CA ARG A 62 -15.93 -23.81 14.29
C ARG A 62 -14.68 -24.61 13.94
N ARG A 63 -14.72 -25.95 14.03
CA ARG A 63 -13.59 -26.83 13.65
C ARG A 63 -13.34 -26.89 12.16
N THR A 64 -14.34 -26.52 11.35
CA THR A 64 -14.26 -26.51 9.88
C THR A 64 -13.81 -25.16 9.32
N VAL A 65 -13.66 -24.15 10.19
CA VAL A 65 -13.26 -22.79 9.80
C VAL A 65 -11.75 -22.63 9.96
N SER A 66 -11.06 -22.47 8.84
CA SER A 66 -9.65 -22.06 8.79
C SER A 66 -9.58 -20.55 8.59
N VAL A 67 -8.87 -19.85 9.48
CA VAL A 67 -8.63 -18.41 9.34
C VAL A 67 -7.15 -18.21 9.06
N VAL A 68 -6.85 -17.65 7.89
CA VAL A 68 -5.52 -17.18 7.55
C VAL A 68 -5.51 -15.67 7.74
N GLN A 69 -4.62 -15.20 8.61
CA GLN A 69 -4.45 -13.76 8.80
C GLN A 69 -3.27 -13.28 7.97
N ILE A 70 -3.54 -12.36 7.04
CA ILE A 70 -2.52 -11.72 6.24
C ILE A 70 -2.55 -10.23 6.58
N GLU A 71 -1.39 -9.66 6.91
CA GLU A 71 -1.22 -8.20 6.92
C GLU A 71 -1.39 -7.70 5.49
N ARG A 72 -2.65 -7.45 5.11
CA ARG A 72 -2.92 -6.59 3.99
C ARG A 72 -2.50 -5.21 4.46
N SER A 73 -1.46 -4.65 3.85
CA SER A 73 -1.24 -3.21 3.91
C SER A 73 -2.44 -2.59 3.21
N GLU A 74 -3.55 -2.43 3.93
CA GLU A 74 -4.72 -1.70 3.49
C GLU A 74 -4.30 -0.24 3.34
N ARG A 75 -3.69 0.05 2.20
CA ARG A 75 -3.62 1.39 1.65
C ARG A 75 -4.79 1.48 0.71
N THR A 76 -6.01 1.50 1.25
CA THR A 76 -7.07 2.23 0.55
C THR A 76 -6.48 3.60 0.22
N PRO A 77 -6.50 4.03 -1.05
CA PRO A 77 -6.02 5.35 -1.40
C PRO A 77 -6.73 6.39 -0.53
N GLY A 78 -6.04 6.93 0.46
CA GLY A 78 -6.63 7.90 1.39
C GLY A 78 -6.77 9.27 0.74
N GLU A 79 -7.05 10.28 1.56
CA GLU A 79 -6.98 11.70 1.16
C GLU A 79 -5.58 12.12 0.67
N ARG A 80 -4.55 11.31 0.95
CA ARG A 80 -3.15 11.57 0.60
C ARG A 80 -2.57 10.41 -0.22
N PRO A 81 -1.64 10.69 -1.15
CA PRO A 81 -0.92 9.65 -1.86
C PRO A 81 -0.21 8.68 -0.91
N ALA A 82 -0.33 7.40 -1.21
CA ALA A 82 0.33 6.33 -0.48
C ALA A 82 0.98 5.36 -1.47
N VAL A 83 2.19 4.90 -1.16
CA VAL A 83 2.87 3.89 -1.99
C VAL A 83 2.06 2.59 -2.04
N LEU A 84 1.95 1.90 -3.16
CA LEU A 84 1.29 0.59 -3.26
C LEU A 84 2.34 -0.48 -3.58
N ASP A 85 3.24 -0.18 -4.51
CA ASP A 85 4.28 -1.10 -4.94
C ASP A 85 5.57 -0.36 -5.33
N ILE A 86 6.70 -1.07 -5.24
CA ILE A 86 8.02 -0.61 -5.68
C ILE A 86 8.70 -1.76 -6.41
N LYS A 87 8.93 -1.59 -7.71
CA LYS A 87 9.66 -2.54 -8.55
C LYS A 87 11.00 -1.97 -8.97
N LYS A 88 12.01 -2.84 -9.05
CA LYS A 88 13.34 -2.52 -9.56
C LYS A 88 13.74 -3.61 -10.53
N VAL A 89 13.91 -3.25 -11.80
CA VAL A 89 14.23 -4.20 -12.87
C VAL A 89 15.65 -3.91 -13.39
N PRO A 90 16.62 -4.78 -13.09
CA PRO A 90 17.96 -4.67 -13.66
C PRO A 90 17.94 -4.97 -15.16
N GLN A 91 18.68 -4.16 -15.94
CA GLN A 91 18.87 -4.31 -17.38
C GLN A 91 20.35 -4.09 -17.70
N GLY A 92 21.16 -5.14 -17.52
CA GLY A 92 22.61 -5.05 -17.69
C GLY A 92 23.25 -4.04 -16.74
N THR A 93 23.83 -2.97 -17.28
CA THR A 93 24.45 -1.88 -16.51
C THR A 93 23.45 -0.83 -16.01
N ARG A 94 22.17 -0.97 -16.35
CA ARG A 94 21.10 -0.06 -15.97
C ARG A 94 20.10 -0.72 -15.03
N ILE A 95 19.33 0.09 -14.33
CA ILE A 95 18.20 -0.36 -13.53
C ILE A 95 17.05 0.64 -13.71
N THR A 96 15.86 0.10 -13.92
CA THR A 96 14.60 0.85 -13.93
C THR A 96 13.94 0.70 -12.57
N ALA A 97 13.67 1.79 -11.88
CA ALA A 97 12.83 1.82 -10.69
C ALA A 97 11.42 2.25 -11.11
N SER A 98 10.41 1.52 -10.66
CA SER A 98 8.99 1.84 -10.87
C SER A 98 8.32 1.91 -9.50
N VAL A 99 7.62 3.02 -9.23
CA VAL A 99 6.88 3.25 -7.99
C VAL A 99 5.42 3.43 -8.35
N THR A 100 4.56 2.63 -7.74
CA THR A 100 3.11 2.73 -7.87
C THR A 100 2.55 3.43 -6.64
N LEU A 101 1.81 4.53 -6.83
CA LEU A 101 1.11 5.24 -5.78
C LEU A 101 -0.40 5.09 -5.95
N GLY A 102 -1.12 5.00 -4.83
CA GLY A 102 -2.57 5.09 -4.78
C GLY A 102 -2.98 6.43 -4.19
N TRP A 103 -3.92 7.14 -4.84
CA TRP A 103 -4.51 8.35 -4.29
C TRP A 103 -5.97 8.52 -4.77
N GLN A 104 -6.92 8.77 -3.85
CA GLN A 104 -8.34 9.01 -4.15
C GLN A 104 -9.03 7.98 -5.06
N GLY A 105 -8.70 6.71 -4.92
CA GLY A 105 -9.25 5.60 -5.69
C GLY A 105 -8.53 5.33 -7.01
N GLU A 106 -7.58 6.18 -7.38
CA GLU A 106 -6.79 6.07 -8.60
C GLU A 106 -5.38 5.53 -8.30
N VAL A 107 -4.74 4.97 -9.34
CA VAL A 107 -3.40 4.40 -9.29
C VAL A 107 -2.52 5.10 -10.31
N PHE A 108 -1.35 5.54 -9.86
CA PHE A 108 -0.36 6.25 -10.67
C PHE A 108 0.96 5.50 -10.63
N VAL A 109 1.67 5.46 -11.76
CA VAL A 109 2.93 4.73 -11.89
C VAL A 109 3.99 5.67 -12.43
N GLY A 110 5.03 5.91 -11.64
CA GLY A 110 6.21 6.67 -12.05
C GLY A 110 7.41 5.77 -12.22
N GLU A 111 8.25 6.08 -13.20
CA GLU A 111 9.44 5.30 -13.52
C GLU A 111 10.69 6.20 -13.61
N ALA A 112 11.84 5.65 -13.26
CA ALA A 112 13.13 6.32 -13.43
C ALA A 112 14.23 5.30 -13.77
N ASP A 113 15.07 5.68 -14.73
CA ASP A 113 16.15 4.83 -15.24
C ASP A 113 17.52 5.42 -14.93
N GLY A 114 18.45 4.57 -14.49
CA GLY A 114 19.83 4.99 -14.28
C GLY A 114 20.81 3.84 -14.18
N PRO A 115 22.08 4.13 -13.87
CA PRO A 115 23.09 3.12 -13.65
C PRO A 115 22.68 2.16 -12.53
N ALA A 116 22.98 0.87 -12.68
CA ALA A 116 22.74 -0.16 -11.68
C ALA A 116 23.72 -0.08 -10.48
N ALA A 117 24.02 1.14 -10.01
CA ALA A 117 24.91 1.40 -8.89
C ALA A 117 24.13 1.41 -7.57
N SER A 118 24.74 0.89 -6.50
CA SER A 118 24.16 0.96 -5.15
C SER A 118 23.96 2.40 -4.69
N ALA A 119 24.91 3.30 -5.02
CA ALA A 119 24.90 4.70 -4.62
C ALA A 119 23.70 5.49 -5.16
N THR A 120 23.19 5.16 -6.35
CA THR A 120 22.11 5.90 -7.01
C THR A 120 20.75 5.21 -6.89
N ARG A 121 20.70 3.97 -6.37
CA ARG A 121 19.48 3.15 -6.38
C ARG A 121 18.34 3.78 -5.61
N LEU A 122 18.61 4.38 -4.44
CA LEU A 122 17.57 5.07 -3.67
C LEU A 122 17.10 6.33 -4.38
N ARG A 123 18.03 7.07 -5.01
CA ARG A 123 17.70 8.25 -5.80
C ARG A 123 16.74 7.92 -6.94
N LEU A 124 16.97 6.83 -7.67
CA LEU A 124 16.05 6.36 -8.72
C LEU A 124 14.65 6.03 -8.18
N VAL A 125 14.55 5.44 -6.98
CA VAL A 125 13.25 5.19 -6.34
C VAL A 125 12.58 6.51 -5.96
N GLY A 126 13.33 7.50 -5.47
CA GLY A 126 12.82 8.84 -5.20
C GLY A 126 12.34 9.56 -6.47
N ASP A 127 13.14 9.53 -7.54
CA ASP A 127 12.80 10.13 -8.83
C ASP A 127 11.53 9.48 -9.43
N ALA A 128 11.43 8.14 -9.40
CA ALA A 128 10.22 7.42 -9.80
C ALA A 128 8.99 7.79 -8.95
N THR A 129 9.18 8.07 -7.66
CA THR A 129 8.10 8.57 -6.78
C THR A 129 7.62 9.95 -7.22
N LEU A 130 8.54 10.86 -7.53
CA LEU A 130 8.20 12.20 -8.01
C LEU A 130 7.45 12.15 -9.34
N HIS A 131 7.92 11.36 -10.31
CA HIS A 131 7.21 11.18 -11.59
C HIS A 131 5.81 10.59 -11.40
N SER A 132 5.61 9.71 -10.41
CA SER A 132 4.28 9.20 -10.08
C SER A 132 3.38 10.28 -9.48
N LEU A 133 3.94 11.20 -8.68
CA LEU A 133 3.20 12.31 -8.09
C LEU A 133 2.86 13.40 -9.10
N GLU A 134 3.77 13.73 -10.03
CA GLU A 134 3.50 14.70 -11.10
C GLU A 134 2.31 14.25 -11.95
N GLN A 135 2.27 12.96 -12.31
CA GLN A 135 1.11 12.36 -13.00
C GLN A 135 -0.18 12.45 -12.16
N ALA A 136 -0.07 12.27 -10.85
CA ALA A 136 -1.22 12.28 -9.95
C ALA A 136 -1.78 13.68 -9.66
N ILE A 137 -0.90 14.68 -9.59
CA ILE A 137 -1.26 16.09 -9.36
C ILE A 137 -1.82 16.72 -10.63
N GLY A 138 -1.19 16.46 -11.78
CA GLY A 138 -1.48 17.13 -13.04
C GLY A 138 -1.07 18.61 -13.05
N GLY A 139 -1.26 19.29 -14.19
CA GLY A 139 -0.98 20.72 -14.33
C GLY A 139 0.50 21.09 -14.45
N ASP A 140 0.80 22.37 -14.25
CA ASP A 140 2.15 22.95 -14.38
C ASP A 140 2.86 22.97 -13.01
N VAL A 141 3.34 21.79 -12.61
CA VAL A 141 4.13 21.57 -11.40
C VAL A 141 5.40 20.80 -11.78
N GLY A 142 6.56 21.35 -11.47
CA GLY A 142 7.84 20.65 -11.58
C GLY A 142 8.31 20.16 -10.22
N LEU A 143 8.61 18.86 -10.10
CA LEU A 143 9.19 18.26 -8.90
C LEU A 143 10.62 17.79 -9.19
N ALA A 144 11.55 18.08 -8.28
CA ALA A 144 12.92 17.60 -8.40
C ALA A 144 13.48 17.10 -7.07
N LEU A 145 14.17 15.97 -7.10
CA LEU A 145 14.83 15.41 -5.92
C LEU A 145 16.20 16.07 -5.73
N ALA A 146 16.30 16.99 -4.77
CA ALA A 146 17.56 17.64 -4.43
C ALA A 146 18.50 16.70 -3.67
N ALA A 147 17.98 15.99 -2.66
CA ALA A 147 18.74 15.04 -1.86
C ALA A 147 17.86 13.90 -1.36
N LEU A 148 18.47 12.72 -1.19
CA LEU A 148 17.86 11.58 -0.54
C LEU A 148 18.93 10.75 0.15
N GLU A 149 18.93 10.77 1.48
CA GLU A 149 19.98 10.17 2.29
C GLU A 149 19.41 9.30 3.40
N ILE A 150 20.21 8.33 3.85
CA ILE A 150 19.93 7.56 5.07
C ILE A 150 20.87 8.07 6.16
N ALA A 151 20.31 8.71 7.18
CA ALA A 151 21.03 9.13 8.37
C ALA A 151 20.62 8.26 9.57
N THR A 152 21.54 8.03 10.50
CA THR A 152 21.21 7.33 11.75
C THR A 152 20.84 8.35 12.81
N VAL A 153 19.62 8.22 13.36
CA VAL A 153 19.15 9.03 14.48
C VAL A 153 19.02 8.10 15.69
N GLY A 154 19.92 8.29 16.67
CA GLY A 154 20.08 7.35 17.78
C GLY A 154 20.59 5.99 17.28
N ASN A 155 19.76 4.96 17.36
CA ASN A 155 20.06 3.61 16.85
C ASN A 155 19.18 3.21 15.66
N ARG A 156 18.43 4.16 15.07
CA ARG A 156 17.49 3.87 13.99
C ARG A 156 17.94 4.59 12.71
N PRO A 157 18.04 3.87 11.57
CA PRO A 157 18.24 4.53 10.28
C PRO A 157 16.95 5.28 9.89
N VAL A 158 17.12 6.46 9.30
CA VAL A 158 16.06 7.37 8.88
C VAL A 158 16.36 7.85 7.47
N ALA A 159 15.42 7.65 6.55
CA ALA A 159 15.48 8.27 5.24
C ALA A 159 15.07 9.74 5.36
N ILE A 160 15.84 10.64 4.76
CA ILE A 160 15.59 12.08 4.69
C ILE A 160 15.58 12.47 3.22
N ALA A 161 14.49 13.10 2.79
CA ALA A 161 14.32 13.57 1.41
C ALA A 161 14.22 15.10 1.39
N GLN A 162 14.89 15.72 0.43
CA GLN A 162 14.71 17.11 0.06
C GLN A 162 14.16 17.17 -1.37
N VAL A 163 13.01 17.83 -1.52
CA VAL A 163 12.31 17.96 -2.80
C VAL A 163 12.14 19.44 -3.10
N VAL A 164 12.51 19.84 -4.32
CA VAL A 164 12.22 21.16 -4.85
C VAL A 164 10.90 21.08 -5.61
N VAL A 165 10.02 22.04 -5.36
CA VAL A 165 8.73 22.18 -6.02
C VAL A 165 8.70 23.53 -6.72
N VAL A 166 8.43 23.52 -8.02
CA VAL A 166 8.22 24.72 -8.83
C VAL A 166 6.77 24.73 -9.29
N SER A 167 6.02 25.77 -8.92
CA SER A 167 4.64 25.95 -9.39
C SER A 167 4.27 27.42 -9.40
N GLY A 168 3.56 27.86 -10.45
CA GLY A 168 3.17 29.27 -10.60
C GLY A 168 4.35 30.25 -10.63
N GLY A 169 5.53 29.79 -11.04
CA GLY A 169 6.77 30.58 -11.07
C GLY A 169 7.49 30.71 -9.71
N GLU A 170 6.97 30.12 -8.64
CA GLU A 170 7.63 30.09 -7.33
C GLU A 170 8.35 28.76 -7.09
N GLU A 171 9.58 28.84 -6.59
CA GLU A 171 10.37 27.69 -6.15
C GLU A 171 10.29 27.55 -4.62
N ARG A 172 10.05 26.33 -4.14
CA ARG A 172 10.00 26.00 -2.71
C ARG A 172 10.72 24.69 -2.43
N THR A 173 11.50 24.66 -1.36
CA THR A 173 12.15 23.44 -0.87
C THR A 173 11.33 22.81 0.25
N MET A 174 11.03 21.53 0.08
CA MET A 174 10.29 20.70 1.02
C MET A 174 11.22 19.62 1.58
N VAL A 175 11.04 19.29 2.86
CA VAL A 175 11.80 18.23 3.53
C VAL A 175 10.83 17.24 4.16
N GLY A 176 11.16 15.96 4.03
CA GLY A 176 10.42 14.87 4.63
C GLY A 176 11.34 13.78 5.15
N SER A 177 10.80 12.93 6.02
CA SER A 177 11.56 11.86 6.64
C SER A 177 10.73 10.61 6.88
N ALA A 178 11.39 9.45 6.96
CA ALA A 178 10.75 8.21 7.34
C ALA A 178 11.75 7.27 8.02
N LEU A 179 11.32 6.57 9.08
CA LEU A 179 12.11 5.50 9.68
C LEU A 179 12.39 4.43 8.63
N ALA A 180 13.66 4.06 8.47
CA ALA A 180 14.05 2.95 7.64
C ALA A 180 13.83 1.64 8.39
N GLY A 181 12.89 0.83 7.88
CA GLY A 181 12.67 -0.54 8.33
C GLY A 181 13.64 -1.50 7.62
N GLN A 182 13.14 -2.68 7.26
CA GLN A 182 13.91 -3.67 6.51
C GLN A 182 14.14 -3.27 5.04
N ASP A 183 13.31 -2.38 4.48
CA ASP A 183 13.41 -1.92 3.10
C ASP A 183 13.67 -0.41 3.02
N LEU A 184 14.91 -0.06 2.66
CA LEU A 184 15.34 1.33 2.43
C LEU A 184 14.58 2.00 1.28
N SER A 185 14.11 1.22 0.30
CA SER A 185 13.31 1.73 -0.83
C SER A 185 11.95 2.24 -0.34
N GLN A 186 11.26 1.45 0.49
CA GLN A 186 10.02 1.92 1.13
C GLN A 186 10.26 3.17 1.99
N ALA A 187 11.35 3.22 2.73
CA ALA A 187 11.69 4.39 3.55
C ALA A 187 11.92 5.64 2.68
N ALA A 188 12.65 5.49 1.56
CA ALA A 188 12.87 6.56 0.60
C ALA A 188 11.55 7.11 0.03
N VAL A 189 10.66 6.24 -0.46
CA VAL A 189 9.35 6.67 -0.99
C VAL A 189 8.55 7.39 0.10
N ARG A 190 8.52 6.85 1.32
CA ARG A 190 7.80 7.48 2.44
C ARG A 190 8.38 8.84 2.83
N ALA A 191 9.70 9.02 2.78
CA ALA A 191 10.33 10.32 3.06
C ALA A 191 9.98 11.36 1.99
N VAL A 192 9.94 10.96 0.71
CA VAL A 192 9.48 11.83 -0.39
C VAL A 192 7.99 12.19 -0.21
N LEU A 193 7.15 11.20 0.11
CA LEU A 193 5.73 11.44 0.39
C LEU A 193 5.53 12.33 1.62
N ASP A 194 6.30 12.16 2.69
CA ASP A 194 6.25 13.02 3.88
C ASP A 194 6.60 14.48 3.56
N ALA A 195 7.55 14.70 2.64
CA ALA A 195 7.91 16.04 2.18
C ALA A 195 6.74 16.73 1.47
N LEU A 196 6.00 15.98 0.64
CA LEU A 196 5.03 16.52 -0.30
C LEU A 196 3.57 16.44 0.19
N ASN A 197 3.21 15.48 1.05
CA ASN A 197 1.83 15.23 1.47
C ASN A 197 1.17 16.40 2.23
N ARG A 198 1.97 17.36 2.72
CA ARG A 198 1.47 18.61 3.32
C ARG A 198 1.08 19.67 2.29
N TYR A 199 1.56 19.53 1.06
CA TYR A 199 1.41 20.51 -0.02
C TYR A 199 0.59 19.99 -1.20
N VAL A 200 0.67 18.69 -1.51
CA VAL A 200 -0.05 18.02 -2.60
C VAL A 200 -1.57 18.29 -2.62
N PRO A 201 -2.31 18.32 -1.48
CA PRO A 201 -3.73 18.67 -1.50
C PRO A 201 -4.05 20.08 -2.01
N GLN A 202 -3.07 21.00 -2.02
CA GLN A 202 -3.21 22.37 -2.52
C GLN A 202 -2.85 22.50 -4.01
N LEU A 203 -2.20 21.48 -4.58
CA LEU A 203 -1.70 21.49 -5.95
C LEU A 203 -2.67 20.87 -6.96
N ARG A 204 -3.53 19.95 -6.52
CA ARG A 204 -4.56 19.34 -7.38
C ARG A 204 -5.72 20.34 -7.52
N ARG A 205 -5.88 20.94 -8.70
CA ARG A 205 -7.05 21.73 -9.09
C ARG A 205 -8.14 20.86 -9.70
#